data_AF-A0A958AHF9-F1
#
_entry.id   AF-A0A958AHF9-F1
#
_cell.length_a   1.000
_cell.length_b   1.000
_cell.length_c   1.000
_cell.angle_alpha   90.00
_cell.angle_beta   90.00
_cell.angle_gamma   90.00
#
_symmetry.space_group_name_H-M   'P 1'
#
loop_
_entity.id
_entity.type
_entity.pdbx_description
1 polymer ?
#
loop_
_entity_poly.entity_id
_entity_poly.type
_entity_poly.pdbx_seq_one_letter_code
_entity_poly.pdbx_strand_id
1 'polypeptide(L)'
;RINLANQRIIPTTVTVGDDVVAANVNGDPCFRIDGLLTRLDRRAVTSGGPFVDSRVPVAHVPVDMMEEDTLFDDYYGTFVTDAGGNFHFEFCDDDGLFDDELELYVVVRAEMWDDRGHKVVYVEDSSWIDETHEFESGRQSSEGGSLRFDMAMDVNYNPADYSAGNAFQSQVFNIADAIYNDWLFWNANSGIFFDETAEVHFEPGYGDDGSYYQPFWNEITVADGPNDNDGWDDSPIMHEWNHFADDVYGCDDTPGGSHSFFQNTGDTELAFSEGYANYYQGVARQMAGDPNANIYFDVTTAGGVNNVNFETFNTRNATLNSVFNEGAIAGMLWDLQDGADPVNDANDRVGYGVRPNQDLFTDPAYESNGDIFDDTCNVYVWLKAWRDTGKPATRDTAAAVSQNIGYTPPGFDGVVAAGQSVQAAAADALNVVPTALATGYRWWKQLTWVVDTSTSMAGPKLDGAKTVITEQLNDLNNDPQGVDFNLYTFNHEGFANTKVFENEFYADRITGQINGLAATSSLDLDCGNVVYGLGAMKQALVNKRAGDLWLFTDGRDAQFPKVETVVQQLNKQQVKGSIALMGGCAAPPLDPNRLNG
;
A
#
# COMPACT_ATOMS: atom_id res chain seq x y z
N ARG A 1 6.30 -34.24 -25.09
CA ARG A 1 5.28 -34.56 -24.07
C ARG A 1 5.97 -35.33 -22.95
N ILE A 2 6.52 -34.60 -21.99
CA ILE A 2 6.85 -35.17 -20.67
C ILE A 2 5.53 -35.64 -20.06
N ASN A 3 5.56 -36.63 -19.18
CA ASN A 3 4.40 -37.38 -18.69
C ASN A 3 3.48 -36.49 -17.80
N LEU A 4 2.76 -35.53 -18.41
CA LEU A 4 1.88 -34.51 -17.85
C LEU A 4 0.41 -35.00 -17.69
N ALA A 5 0.11 -36.22 -18.11
CA ALA A 5 -1.27 -36.72 -18.30
C ALA A 5 -2.14 -36.74 -17.02
N ASN A 6 -1.55 -36.65 -15.82
CA ASN A 6 -2.30 -36.67 -14.56
C ASN A 6 -2.39 -35.30 -13.86
N GLN A 7 -1.63 -34.28 -14.29
CA GLN A 7 -1.69 -32.93 -13.69
C GLN A 7 -2.84 -32.10 -14.26
N ARG A 8 -3.26 -32.42 -15.50
CA ARG A 8 -4.38 -31.76 -16.16
C ARG A 8 -5.75 -32.30 -15.74
N ILE A 9 -5.88 -33.42 -15.05
CA ILE A 9 -7.21 -33.98 -14.75
C ILE A 9 -7.83 -33.34 -13.50
N ILE A 10 -9.05 -32.81 -13.64
CA ILE A 10 -9.85 -32.21 -12.57
C ILE A 10 -10.65 -33.31 -11.86
N PRO A 11 -10.68 -33.32 -10.51
CA PRO A 11 -11.64 -34.10 -9.75
C PRO A 11 -13.08 -33.77 -10.16
N THR A 12 -13.70 -34.72 -10.84
CA THR A 12 -15.03 -34.54 -11.42
C THR A 12 -15.99 -35.58 -10.86
N THR A 13 -17.14 -35.12 -10.37
CA THR A 13 -18.29 -35.96 -10.09
C THR A 13 -19.26 -35.84 -11.25
N VAL A 14 -19.52 -36.94 -11.93
CA VAL A 14 -20.44 -36.98 -13.08
C VAL A 14 -21.73 -37.65 -12.66
N THR A 15 -22.85 -36.96 -12.85
CA THR A 15 -24.20 -37.51 -12.61
C THR A 15 -24.93 -37.62 -13.93
N VAL A 16 -25.45 -38.80 -14.23
CA VAL A 16 -26.29 -39.04 -15.41
C VAL A 16 -27.76 -38.88 -14.99
N GLY A 17 -28.49 -38.01 -15.68
CA GLY A 17 -29.93 -37.87 -15.51
C GLY A 17 -30.68 -39.04 -16.15
N ASP A 18 -31.81 -39.45 -15.56
CA ASP A 18 -32.69 -40.48 -16.12
C ASP A 18 -33.56 -39.93 -17.28
N ASP A 19 -33.25 -38.73 -17.76
CA ASP A 19 -34.02 -38.00 -18.75
C ASP A 19 -33.62 -38.44 -20.17
N VAL A 20 -34.60 -38.81 -20.99
CA VAL A 20 -34.38 -38.99 -22.42
C VAL A 20 -34.52 -37.63 -23.09
N VAL A 21 -33.40 -37.01 -23.44
CA VAL A 21 -33.40 -35.84 -24.33
C VAL A 21 -33.76 -36.34 -25.73
N ALA A 22 -34.83 -35.79 -26.31
CA ALA A 22 -35.34 -36.29 -27.58
C ALA A 22 -34.30 -36.10 -28.69
N ALA A 23 -34.02 -37.18 -29.42
CA ALA A 23 -33.15 -37.16 -30.58
C ALA A 23 -33.58 -36.07 -31.60
N ASN A 24 -32.62 -35.56 -32.35
CA ASN A 24 -32.88 -34.53 -33.34
C ASN A 24 -33.68 -35.08 -34.53
N VAL A 25 -33.97 -34.24 -35.53
CA VAL A 25 -34.75 -34.63 -36.72
C VAL A 25 -34.11 -35.72 -37.58
N ASN A 26 -32.81 -35.97 -37.42
CA ASN A 26 -32.06 -37.01 -38.14
C ASN A 26 -31.98 -38.32 -37.36
N GLY A 27 -32.31 -38.30 -36.05
CA GLY A 27 -32.24 -39.47 -35.17
C GLY A 27 -31.05 -39.45 -34.22
N ASP A 28 -30.24 -38.39 -34.25
CA ASP A 28 -28.98 -38.28 -33.49
C ASP A 28 -29.29 -38.01 -32.01
N PRO A 29 -28.55 -38.65 -31.08
CA PRO A 29 -28.72 -38.40 -29.65
C PRO A 29 -28.44 -36.93 -29.33
N CYS A 30 -29.22 -36.39 -28.40
CA CYS A 30 -29.08 -35.03 -27.92
C CYS A 30 -28.59 -35.01 -26.48
N PHE A 31 -27.77 -34.02 -26.17
CA PHE A 31 -27.08 -33.87 -24.91
C PHE A 31 -27.47 -32.56 -24.26
N ARG A 32 -27.74 -32.65 -22.96
CA ARG A 32 -27.84 -31.49 -22.09
C ARG A 32 -26.75 -31.60 -21.04
N ILE A 33 -25.75 -30.74 -21.14
CA ILE A 33 -24.62 -30.72 -20.22
C ILE A 33 -24.80 -29.55 -19.27
N ASP A 34 -24.86 -29.84 -17.98
CA ASP A 34 -24.83 -28.82 -16.93
C ASP A 34 -23.60 -29.06 -16.05
N GLY A 35 -23.09 -28.04 -15.38
CA GLY A 35 -21.99 -28.26 -14.45
C GLY A 35 -21.76 -27.12 -13.48
N LEU A 36 -20.93 -27.39 -12.48
CA LEU A 36 -20.49 -26.43 -11.49
C LEU A 36 -18.99 -26.56 -11.30
N LEU A 37 -18.29 -25.45 -11.39
CA LEU A 37 -16.87 -25.37 -11.10
C LEU A 37 -16.62 -24.67 -9.75
N THR A 38 -15.83 -25.32 -8.90
CA THR A 38 -15.44 -24.79 -7.58
C THR A 38 -13.96 -24.95 -7.32
N ARG A 39 -13.40 -24.08 -6.48
CA ARG A 39 -12.03 -24.13 -5.97
C ARG A 39 -12.02 -24.01 -4.45
N LEU A 40 -10.91 -24.41 -3.85
CA LEU A 40 -10.58 -23.99 -2.50
C LEU A 40 -10.18 -22.51 -2.52
N ASP A 41 -10.56 -21.81 -1.46
CA ASP A 41 -10.19 -20.44 -1.14
C ASP A 41 -9.66 -20.45 0.28
N ARG A 42 -8.42 -19.97 0.45
CA ARG A 42 -7.70 -20.03 1.72
C ARG A 42 -7.49 -18.62 2.23
N ARG A 43 -8.37 -18.18 3.14
CA ARG A 43 -8.29 -16.83 3.70
C ARG A 43 -7.83 -16.83 5.15
N ALA A 44 -7.02 -15.84 5.51
CA ALA A 44 -6.67 -15.56 6.89
C ALA A 44 -7.90 -15.02 7.64
N VAL A 45 -8.25 -15.66 8.76
CA VAL A 45 -9.41 -15.23 9.57
C VAL A 45 -9.10 -13.97 10.38
N THR A 46 -7.83 -13.79 10.79
CA THR A 46 -7.32 -12.63 11.54
C THR A 46 -5.83 -12.46 11.25
N SER A 47 -5.24 -11.30 11.62
CA SER A 47 -3.77 -11.15 11.72
C SER A 47 -3.16 -12.32 12.51
N GLY A 48 -2.37 -13.17 11.83
CA GLY A 48 -1.73 -14.36 12.41
C GLY A 48 -2.69 -15.47 12.88
N GLY A 49 -3.95 -15.47 12.46
CA GLY A 49 -4.93 -16.53 12.74
C GLY A 49 -4.75 -17.76 11.85
N PRO A 50 -5.33 -18.92 12.21
CA PRO A 50 -5.32 -20.07 11.32
C PRO A 50 -6.10 -19.76 10.04
N PHE A 51 -5.59 -20.22 8.89
CA PHE A 51 -6.36 -20.20 7.65
C PHE A 51 -7.60 -21.05 7.77
N VAL A 52 -8.67 -20.61 7.11
CA VAL A 52 -9.85 -21.43 6.91
C VAL A 52 -10.00 -21.65 5.42
N ASP A 53 -9.89 -22.91 5.04
CA ASP A 53 -10.23 -23.34 3.69
C ASP A 53 -11.77 -23.29 3.55
N SER A 54 -12.23 -22.51 2.59
CA SER A 54 -13.61 -22.46 2.15
C SER A 54 -13.70 -22.89 0.70
N ARG A 55 -14.88 -23.30 0.24
CA ARG A 55 -15.09 -23.65 -1.16
C ARG A 55 -15.88 -22.55 -1.82
N VAL A 56 -15.34 -21.99 -2.90
CA VAL A 56 -15.93 -20.89 -3.65
C VAL A 56 -16.14 -21.30 -5.11
N PRO A 57 -17.11 -20.68 -5.83
CA PRO A 57 -17.24 -20.88 -7.26
C PRO A 57 -16.04 -20.36 -8.04
N VAL A 58 -15.77 -20.95 -9.21
CA VAL A 58 -14.86 -20.39 -10.20
C VAL A 58 -15.70 -19.72 -11.29
N ALA A 59 -15.84 -18.40 -11.18
CA ALA A 59 -16.66 -17.58 -12.07
C ALA A 59 -15.83 -17.02 -13.25
N HIS A 60 -16.49 -16.64 -14.34
CA HIS A 60 -15.88 -15.91 -15.46
C HIS A 60 -14.78 -16.66 -16.22
N VAL A 61 -14.74 -18.00 -16.11
CA VAL A 61 -13.73 -18.86 -16.72
C VAL A 61 -14.29 -19.60 -17.93
N PRO A 62 -13.56 -19.70 -19.06
CA PRO A 62 -14.01 -20.46 -20.22
C PRO A 62 -13.91 -21.97 -19.94
N VAL A 63 -15.02 -22.65 -20.23
CA VAL A 63 -15.14 -24.10 -20.26
C VAL A 63 -15.41 -24.49 -21.71
N ASP A 64 -14.58 -25.34 -22.29
CA ASP A 64 -14.79 -25.91 -23.61
C ASP A 64 -15.41 -27.31 -23.47
N MET A 65 -16.40 -27.60 -24.32
CA MET A 65 -17.00 -28.92 -24.41
C MET A 65 -16.36 -29.68 -25.58
N MET A 66 -15.76 -30.83 -25.27
CA MET A 66 -14.97 -31.63 -26.20
C MET A 66 -15.48 -33.08 -26.27
N GLU A 67 -15.28 -33.72 -27.42
CA GLU A 67 -15.39 -35.16 -27.60
C GLU A 67 -14.00 -35.73 -27.89
N GLU A 68 -13.62 -36.83 -27.23
CA GLU A 68 -12.42 -37.57 -27.63
C GLU A 68 -12.76 -38.47 -28.80
N ASP A 69 -11.95 -38.38 -29.85
CA ASP A 69 -12.19 -39.12 -31.08
C ASP A 69 -10.89 -39.76 -31.58
N THR A 70 -10.99 -40.88 -32.32
CA THR A 70 -9.78 -41.66 -32.71
C THR A 70 -8.82 -40.84 -33.57
N LEU A 71 -9.37 -39.88 -34.33
CA LEU A 71 -8.64 -38.97 -35.20
C LEU A 71 -9.31 -37.60 -35.14
N PHE A 72 -8.89 -36.77 -34.18
CA PHE A 72 -9.28 -35.37 -33.92
C PHE A 72 -10.49 -35.21 -33.01
N ASP A 73 -10.21 -34.78 -31.78
CA ASP A 73 -11.23 -34.38 -30.81
C ASP A 73 -12.13 -33.27 -31.37
N ASP A 74 -13.44 -33.47 -31.30
CA ASP A 74 -14.44 -32.51 -31.75
C ASP A 74 -14.72 -31.44 -30.68
N TYR A 75 -15.03 -30.22 -31.14
CA TYR A 75 -15.28 -29.06 -30.30
C TYR A 75 -16.72 -28.57 -30.44
N TYR A 76 -17.46 -28.58 -29.34
CA TYR A 76 -18.89 -28.23 -29.31
C TYR A 76 -19.19 -26.80 -28.87
N GLY A 77 -18.16 -26.06 -28.44
CA GLY A 77 -18.30 -24.67 -28.03
C GLY A 77 -17.64 -24.37 -26.69
N THR A 78 -17.60 -23.08 -26.37
CA THR A 78 -17.11 -22.54 -25.10
C THR A 78 -18.26 -21.89 -24.35
N PHE A 79 -18.32 -22.13 -23.04
CA PHE A 79 -19.20 -21.43 -22.11
C PHE A 79 -18.35 -20.76 -21.04
N VAL A 80 -18.56 -19.46 -20.79
CA VAL A 80 -17.92 -18.74 -19.68
C VAL A 80 -18.78 -18.90 -18.43
N THR A 81 -18.22 -19.44 -17.35
CA THR A 81 -18.98 -19.72 -16.12
C THR A 81 -19.64 -18.46 -15.55
N ASP A 82 -20.84 -18.63 -15.00
CA ASP A 82 -21.53 -17.53 -14.31
C ASP A 82 -20.90 -17.21 -12.94
N ALA A 83 -21.39 -16.18 -12.25
CA ALA A 83 -20.94 -15.81 -10.90
C ALA A 83 -21.10 -16.94 -9.85
N GLY A 84 -21.95 -17.93 -10.13
CA GLY A 84 -22.12 -19.13 -9.32
C GLY A 84 -21.24 -20.30 -9.75
N GLY A 85 -20.35 -20.12 -10.73
CA GLY A 85 -19.48 -21.16 -11.30
C GLY A 85 -20.20 -22.15 -12.20
N ASN A 86 -21.42 -21.86 -12.63
CA ASN A 86 -22.21 -22.78 -13.43
C ASN A 86 -21.92 -22.63 -14.93
N PHE A 87 -21.98 -23.74 -15.66
CA PHE A 87 -21.91 -23.76 -17.12
C PHE A 87 -22.96 -24.69 -17.72
N HIS A 88 -23.29 -24.46 -18.99
CA HIS A 88 -24.33 -25.20 -19.70
C HIS A 88 -24.05 -25.34 -21.20
N PHE A 89 -24.29 -26.53 -21.75
CA PHE A 89 -24.28 -26.81 -23.19
C PHE A 89 -25.51 -27.61 -23.60
N GLU A 90 -25.98 -27.37 -24.82
CA GLU A 90 -27.04 -28.15 -25.46
C GLU A 90 -26.66 -28.38 -26.92
N PHE A 91 -26.47 -29.63 -27.30
CA PHE A 91 -26.09 -30.03 -28.66
C PHE A 91 -26.68 -31.41 -28.98
N CYS A 92 -26.68 -31.77 -30.26
CA CYS A 92 -27.00 -33.13 -30.71
C CYS A 92 -25.94 -33.50 -31.72
N ASP A 93 -25.39 -34.70 -31.60
CA ASP A 93 -24.37 -35.17 -32.52
C ASP A 93 -24.52 -36.67 -32.81
N ASP A 94 -24.11 -37.07 -34.01
CA ASP A 94 -23.92 -38.48 -34.36
C ASP A 94 -22.46 -38.87 -34.16
N ASP A 95 -22.22 -40.11 -33.74
CA ASP A 95 -20.93 -40.73 -33.39
C ASP A 95 -20.02 -40.99 -34.62
N GLY A 96 -20.12 -40.12 -35.62
CA GLY A 96 -19.33 -40.17 -36.83
C GLY A 96 -19.43 -41.50 -37.56
N LEU A 97 -18.32 -41.92 -38.20
CA LEU A 97 -18.32 -43.06 -39.13
C LEU A 97 -18.17 -44.43 -38.44
N PHE A 98 -18.09 -44.49 -37.10
CA PHE A 98 -17.64 -45.68 -36.37
C PHE A 98 -18.53 -46.19 -35.20
N ASP A 99 -19.66 -45.55 -34.89
CA ASP A 99 -20.77 -46.14 -34.08
C ASP A 99 -20.30 -46.60 -32.66
N ASP A 100 -19.40 -45.84 -32.01
CA ASP A 100 -19.02 -45.97 -30.60
C ASP A 100 -19.66 -44.89 -29.69
N GLU A 101 -19.66 -45.14 -28.37
CA GLU A 101 -20.27 -44.23 -27.39
C GLU A 101 -19.51 -42.89 -27.34
N LEU A 102 -20.19 -41.73 -27.46
CA LEU A 102 -19.52 -40.41 -27.39
C LEU A 102 -18.73 -40.26 -26.08
N GLU A 103 -17.46 -39.90 -26.19
CA GLU A 103 -16.53 -39.77 -25.06
C GLU A 103 -16.32 -38.29 -24.69
N LEU A 104 -17.30 -37.77 -23.96
CA LEU A 104 -17.40 -36.35 -23.63
C LEU A 104 -16.47 -35.95 -22.48
N TYR A 105 -15.78 -34.82 -22.62
CA TYR A 105 -15.03 -34.19 -21.55
C TYR A 105 -15.07 -32.66 -21.66
N VAL A 106 -14.79 -31.98 -20.56
CA VAL A 106 -14.65 -30.52 -20.57
C VAL A 106 -13.20 -30.11 -20.33
N VAL A 107 -12.78 -29.03 -20.98
CA VAL A 107 -11.49 -28.36 -20.78
C VAL A 107 -11.75 -27.01 -20.13
N VAL A 108 -10.99 -26.67 -19.09
CA VAL A 108 -11.05 -25.41 -18.37
C VAL A 108 -9.69 -24.75 -18.52
N ARG A 109 -9.65 -23.51 -19.03
CA ARG A 109 -8.42 -22.72 -19.13
C ARG A 109 -8.30 -21.75 -17.97
N ALA A 110 -7.11 -21.50 -17.48
CA ALA A 110 -6.83 -20.50 -16.46
C ALA A 110 -6.87 -19.07 -17.02
N GLU A 111 -8.03 -18.67 -17.52
CA GLU A 111 -8.29 -17.33 -18.03
C GLU A 111 -9.58 -16.78 -17.41
N MET A 112 -9.66 -15.47 -17.19
CA MET A 112 -10.90 -14.81 -16.81
C MET A 112 -11.34 -13.77 -17.83
N TRP A 113 -12.64 -13.77 -18.12
CA TRP A 113 -13.26 -12.95 -19.16
C TRP A 113 -14.41 -12.12 -18.60
N ASP A 114 -14.48 -10.87 -19.02
CA ASP A 114 -15.61 -10.02 -18.68
C ASP A 114 -16.84 -10.29 -19.56
N ASP A 115 -17.99 -9.73 -19.16
CA ASP A 115 -19.25 -9.88 -19.89
C ASP A 115 -19.25 -9.26 -21.32
N ARG A 116 -18.21 -8.50 -21.68
CA ARG A 116 -18.04 -7.90 -23.01
C ARG A 116 -17.15 -8.73 -23.92
N GLY A 117 -16.58 -9.83 -23.43
CA GLY A 117 -15.66 -10.69 -24.16
C GLY A 117 -14.23 -10.12 -24.21
N HIS A 118 -13.84 -9.33 -23.21
CA HIS A 118 -12.45 -8.94 -22.98
C HIS A 118 -11.80 -9.92 -21.99
N LYS A 119 -10.64 -10.46 -22.36
CA LYS A 119 -9.83 -11.31 -21.48
C LYS A 119 -9.07 -10.41 -20.50
N VAL A 120 -9.39 -10.55 -19.21
CA VAL A 120 -8.83 -9.72 -18.14
C VAL A 120 -7.48 -10.25 -17.71
N VAL A 121 -7.34 -11.57 -17.56
CA VAL A 121 -6.13 -12.23 -17.07
C VAL A 121 -6.02 -13.65 -17.60
N TYR A 122 -4.79 -14.11 -17.77
CA TYR A 122 -4.45 -15.53 -17.95
C TYR A 122 -3.24 -15.91 -17.09
N VAL A 123 -3.22 -17.17 -16.65
CA VAL A 123 -2.13 -17.72 -15.81
C VAL A 123 -1.43 -18.85 -16.56
N GLU A 124 -0.11 -18.75 -16.66
CA GLU A 124 0.76 -19.58 -17.48
C GLU A 124 1.80 -20.38 -16.67
N ASP A 125 2.32 -21.44 -17.29
CA ASP A 125 3.49 -22.16 -16.80
C ASP A 125 4.79 -21.40 -17.11
N SER A 126 5.83 -21.60 -16.30
CA SER A 126 7.11 -20.88 -16.45
C SER A 126 8.05 -21.58 -17.45
N SER A 127 7.48 -22.14 -18.53
CA SER A 127 8.21 -22.96 -19.50
C SER A 127 8.81 -22.14 -20.66
N TRP A 128 9.40 -22.80 -21.66
CA TRP A 128 9.98 -22.11 -22.84
C TRP A 128 8.95 -21.81 -23.93
N ILE A 129 7.74 -22.33 -23.74
CA ILE A 129 6.58 -22.14 -24.60
C ILE A 129 5.46 -21.79 -23.64
N ASP A 130 5.39 -20.53 -23.21
CA ASP A 130 4.43 -20.05 -22.22
C ASP A 130 3.02 -20.53 -22.62
N GLU A 131 2.52 -21.54 -21.90
CA GLU A 131 1.27 -22.24 -22.19
C GLU A 131 0.31 -21.96 -21.03
N THR A 132 -0.84 -21.37 -21.35
CA THR A 132 -1.90 -21.13 -20.36
C THR A 132 -2.28 -22.43 -19.68
N HIS A 133 -2.45 -22.44 -18.36
CA HIS A 133 -2.81 -23.66 -17.64
C HIS A 133 -4.17 -24.19 -18.12
N GLU A 134 -4.20 -25.46 -18.54
CA GLU A 134 -5.39 -26.15 -19.01
C GLU A 134 -5.67 -27.42 -18.20
N PHE A 135 -6.94 -27.59 -17.80
CA PHE A 135 -7.39 -28.72 -16.99
C PHE A 135 -8.62 -29.40 -17.61
N GLU A 136 -8.75 -30.72 -17.49
CA GLU A 136 -9.74 -31.58 -18.16
C GLU A 136 -10.53 -32.42 -17.15
N SER A 137 -11.84 -32.62 -17.32
CA SER A 137 -12.69 -33.39 -16.38
C SER A 137 -12.46 -34.91 -16.36
N GLY A 138 -11.65 -35.43 -17.28
CA GLY A 138 -11.69 -36.84 -17.68
C GLY A 138 -12.91 -37.14 -18.56
N ARG A 139 -12.82 -38.23 -19.33
CA ARG A 139 -13.81 -38.60 -20.36
C ARG A 139 -14.97 -39.39 -19.78
N GLN A 140 -16.15 -39.20 -20.36
CA GLN A 140 -17.40 -39.85 -19.98
C GLN A 140 -18.13 -40.37 -21.22
N SER A 141 -18.31 -41.67 -21.29
CA SER A 141 -19.08 -42.31 -22.35
C SER A 141 -20.59 -42.13 -22.12
N SER A 142 -21.33 -41.71 -23.14
CA SER A 142 -22.79 -41.52 -23.04
C SER A 142 -23.50 -41.72 -24.39
N GLU A 143 -24.65 -42.39 -24.37
CA GLU A 143 -25.53 -42.60 -25.54
C GLU A 143 -26.58 -41.47 -25.73
N GLY A 144 -26.43 -40.34 -25.02
CA GLY A 144 -27.40 -39.23 -25.01
C GLY A 144 -28.04 -38.99 -23.64
N GLY A 145 -28.68 -37.83 -23.49
CA GLY A 145 -29.40 -37.45 -22.27
C GLY A 145 -28.76 -36.29 -21.50
N SER A 146 -29.13 -36.15 -20.23
CA SER A 146 -28.59 -35.11 -19.35
C SER A 146 -27.34 -35.61 -18.62
N LEU A 147 -26.23 -34.88 -18.72
CA LEU A 147 -25.01 -35.12 -17.94
C LEU A 147 -24.71 -33.91 -17.08
N ARG A 148 -24.31 -34.16 -15.82
CA ARG A 148 -23.86 -33.10 -14.91
C ARG A 148 -22.40 -33.31 -14.52
N PHE A 149 -21.54 -32.34 -14.87
CA PHE A 149 -20.12 -32.31 -14.52
C PHE A 149 -19.90 -31.33 -13.35
N ASP A 150 -19.83 -31.86 -12.13
CA ASP A 150 -19.47 -31.07 -10.95
C ASP A 150 -17.97 -31.24 -10.67
N MET A 151 -17.22 -30.14 -10.80
CA MET A 151 -15.76 -30.11 -10.77
C MET A 151 -15.24 -29.34 -9.56
N ALA A 152 -14.25 -29.94 -8.91
CA ALA A 152 -13.59 -29.41 -7.73
C ALA A 152 -12.08 -29.31 -7.97
N MET A 153 -11.54 -28.10 -8.08
CA MET A 153 -10.13 -27.82 -8.36
C MET A 153 -9.21 -28.08 -7.14
N ASP A 154 -9.52 -29.11 -6.34
CA ASP A 154 -9.04 -29.31 -4.98
C ASP A 154 -7.91 -30.36 -4.85
N VAL A 155 -7.37 -30.90 -5.96
CA VAL A 155 -6.43 -32.05 -5.92
C VAL A 155 -5.03 -31.69 -6.42
N ASN A 156 -4.03 -32.35 -5.81
CA ASN A 156 -2.62 -32.34 -6.20
C ASN A 156 -2.12 -33.67 -6.76
N TYR A 157 -1.07 -33.59 -7.59
CA TYR A 157 -0.27 -34.71 -8.08
C TYR A 157 1.01 -34.90 -7.24
N ASN A 158 1.35 -36.17 -6.99
CA ASN A 158 2.60 -36.75 -6.43
C ASN A 158 2.72 -36.93 -4.89
N PRO A 159 2.69 -38.17 -4.37
CA PRO A 159 2.90 -38.49 -2.94
C PRO A 159 4.30 -38.24 -2.37
N ALA A 160 5.29 -37.82 -3.17
CA ALA A 160 6.68 -37.69 -2.74
C ALA A 160 7.07 -36.29 -2.23
N ASP A 161 6.31 -35.24 -2.55
CA ASP A 161 6.66 -33.84 -2.26
C ASP A 161 5.63 -33.20 -1.32
N TYR A 162 5.78 -33.48 -0.02
CA TYR A 162 4.98 -32.88 1.05
C TYR A 162 5.62 -31.56 1.53
N SER A 163 5.62 -30.52 0.69
CA SER A 163 5.72 -29.11 1.12
C SER A 163 4.37 -28.41 0.86
N ALA A 164 4.00 -27.44 1.69
CA ALA A 164 2.67 -26.83 1.71
C ALA A 164 2.20 -26.39 0.31
N GLY A 165 1.17 -27.04 -0.27
CA GLY A 165 0.81 -26.76 -1.68
C GLY A 165 -0.17 -27.74 -2.33
N ASN A 166 -1.12 -28.34 -1.60
CA ASN A 166 -1.93 -29.48 -2.07
C ASN A 166 -3.16 -29.18 -2.96
N ALA A 167 -3.28 -27.97 -3.52
CA ALA A 167 -4.37 -27.61 -4.45
C ALA A 167 -3.88 -26.61 -5.50
N PHE A 168 -2.88 -27.01 -6.30
CA PHE A 168 -2.29 -26.19 -7.37
C PHE A 168 -3.36 -25.60 -8.30
N GLN A 169 -4.32 -26.41 -8.74
CA GLN A 169 -5.41 -25.95 -9.60
C GLN A 169 -6.18 -24.79 -8.94
N SER A 170 -6.46 -24.89 -7.64
CA SER A 170 -7.11 -23.81 -6.88
C SER A 170 -6.24 -22.55 -6.73
N GLN A 171 -4.91 -22.69 -6.60
CA GLN A 171 -3.99 -21.53 -6.55
C GLN A 171 -4.01 -20.75 -7.86
N VAL A 172 -3.91 -21.45 -9.00
CA VAL A 172 -3.98 -20.86 -10.33
C VAL A 172 -5.26 -20.03 -10.50
N PHE A 173 -6.41 -20.58 -10.11
CA PHE A 173 -7.67 -19.83 -10.16
C PHE A 173 -7.83 -18.80 -9.05
N ASN A 174 -7.09 -18.89 -7.94
CA ASN A 174 -7.03 -17.84 -6.92
C ASN A 174 -6.33 -16.61 -7.47
N ILE A 175 -5.17 -16.80 -8.11
CA ILE A 175 -4.39 -15.75 -8.76
C ILE A 175 -5.24 -15.01 -9.80
N ALA A 176 -5.89 -15.74 -10.70
CA ALA A 176 -6.77 -15.14 -11.70
C ALA A 176 -7.92 -14.35 -11.06
N ASP A 177 -8.56 -14.90 -10.01
CA ASP A 177 -9.67 -14.25 -9.31
C ASP A 177 -9.23 -12.98 -8.55
N ALA A 178 -8.05 -12.98 -7.92
CA ALA A 178 -7.48 -11.81 -7.25
C ALA A 178 -7.27 -10.66 -8.24
N ILE A 179 -6.65 -10.94 -9.39
CA ILE A 179 -6.44 -9.95 -10.46
C ILE A 179 -7.77 -9.49 -11.09
N TYR A 180 -8.74 -10.39 -11.27
CA TYR A 180 -10.05 -10.00 -11.77
C TYR A 180 -10.76 -9.04 -10.80
N ASN A 181 -10.60 -9.21 -9.49
CA ASN A 181 -11.11 -8.29 -8.48
C ASN A 181 -10.43 -6.91 -8.54
N ASP A 182 -9.12 -6.86 -8.79
CA ASP A 182 -8.40 -5.60 -9.03
C ASP A 182 -8.91 -4.87 -10.27
N TRP A 183 -9.09 -5.60 -11.37
CA TRP A 183 -9.62 -5.04 -12.60
C TRP A 183 -11.06 -4.54 -12.42
N LEU A 184 -11.90 -5.25 -11.66
CA LEU A 184 -13.22 -4.78 -11.27
C LEU A 184 -13.14 -3.49 -10.44
N PHE A 185 -12.20 -3.43 -9.48
CA PHE A 185 -12.01 -2.25 -8.64
C PHE A 185 -11.61 -1.04 -9.48
N TRP A 186 -10.62 -1.20 -10.36
CA TRP A 186 -10.17 -0.16 -11.27
C TRP A 186 -11.34 0.37 -12.07
N ASN A 187 -12.08 -0.50 -12.75
CA ASN A 187 -13.15 -0.10 -13.67
C ASN A 187 -14.40 0.45 -12.97
N ALA A 188 -14.57 0.18 -11.67
CA ALA A 188 -15.63 0.78 -10.87
C ALA A 188 -15.26 2.18 -10.34
N ASN A 189 -13.96 2.47 -10.17
CA ASN A 189 -13.47 3.62 -9.42
C ASN A 189 -12.57 4.57 -10.20
N SER A 190 -12.11 4.19 -11.39
CA SER A 190 -11.33 5.02 -12.30
C SER A 190 -12.22 5.71 -13.34
N GLY A 191 -11.78 6.89 -13.82
CA GLY A 191 -12.35 7.55 -14.99
C GLY A 191 -11.89 6.94 -16.32
N ILE A 192 -10.88 6.08 -16.29
CA ILE A 192 -10.27 5.40 -17.44
C ILE A 192 -10.59 3.92 -17.36
N PHE A 193 -11.03 3.35 -18.48
CA PHE A 193 -11.33 1.93 -18.58
C PHE A 193 -10.03 1.15 -18.81
N PHE A 194 -9.77 0.11 -18.01
CA PHE A 194 -8.61 -0.77 -18.16
C PHE A 194 -8.92 -1.86 -19.18
N ASP A 195 -8.31 -1.78 -20.36
CA ASP A 195 -8.51 -2.69 -21.49
C ASP A 195 -7.29 -3.53 -21.86
N GLU A 196 -6.25 -3.53 -21.02
CA GLU A 196 -5.10 -4.42 -21.15
C GLU A 196 -5.34 -5.75 -20.41
N THR A 197 -4.73 -6.82 -20.92
CA THR A 197 -4.80 -8.16 -20.33
C THR A 197 -3.59 -8.40 -19.44
N ALA A 198 -3.79 -8.85 -18.20
CA ALA A 198 -2.71 -9.24 -17.32
C ALA A 198 -2.16 -10.63 -17.68
N GLU A 199 -0.85 -10.72 -17.86
CA GLU A 199 -0.10 -11.97 -18.01
C GLU A 199 0.52 -12.36 -16.67
N VAL A 200 0.32 -13.61 -16.23
CA VAL A 200 0.78 -14.07 -14.92
C VAL A 200 1.48 -15.42 -15.02
N HIS A 201 2.68 -15.49 -14.47
CA HIS A 201 3.48 -16.71 -14.39
C HIS A 201 3.38 -17.32 -13.00
N PHE A 202 2.99 -18.59 -12.94
CA PHE A 202 2.96 -19.35 -11.69
C PHE A 202 3.11 -20.86 -11.95
N GLU A 203 4.25 -21.41 -11.55
CA GLU A 203 4.51 -22.86 -11.61
C GLU A 203 5.27 -23.34 -10.36
N PRO A 204 4.62 -24.10 -9.45
CA PRO A 204 5.29 -24.62 -8.26
C PRO A 204 6.53 -25.48 -8.55
N GLY A 205 7.65 -25.13 -7.91
CA GLY A 205 8.93 -25.81 -8.00
C GLY A 205 9.96 -25.11 -8.90
N TYR A 206 9.64 -23.96 -9.49
CA TYR A 206 10.56 -23.10 -10.22
C TYR A 206 11.48 -22.32 -9.27
N GLY A 207 10.99 -21.97 -8.07
CA GLY A 207 11.80 -21.53 -6.94
C GLY A 207 12.00 -20.02 -6.83
N ASP A 208 11.04 -19.23 -7.28
CA ASP A 208 10.98 -17.79 -7.07
C ASP A 208 10.62 -17.49 -5.62
N ASP A 209 11.54 -16.83 -4.90
CA ASP A 209 11.43 -16.49 -3.48
C ASP A 209 10.71 -15.14 -3.24
N GLY A 210 9.94 -14.64 -4.21
CA GLY A 210 9.14 -13.41 -4.10
C GLY A 210 8.38 -13.08 -5.39
N SER A 211 7.21 -12.48 -5.25
CA SER A 211 6.40 -11.98 -6.37
C SER A 211 6.95 -10.66 -6.91
N TYR A 212 6.81 -10.41 -8.20
CA TYR A 212 7.24 -9.16 -8.83
C TYR A 212 6.58 -8.91 -10.19
N TYR A 213 6.42 -7.65 -10.56
CA TYR A 213 6.11 -7.20 -11.91
C TYR A 213 7.39 -6.87 -12.73
N GLN A 214 7.41 -7.23 -14.02
CA GLN A 214 8.47 -6.88 -14.96
C GLN A 214 7.94 -6.03 -16.14
N PRO A 215 8.26 -4.72 -16.20
CA PRO A 215 7.73 -3.82 -17.23
C PRO A 215 8.25 -4.14 -18.63
N PHE A 216 9.43 -4.77 -18.76
CA PHE A 216 9.98 -5.09 -20.09
C PHE A 216 9.16 -6.14 -20.85
N TRP A 217 8.57 -7.09 -20.10
CA TRP A 217 7.72 -8.15 -20.66
C TRP A 217 6.24 -7.92 -20.39
N ASN A 218 5.89 -6.93 -19.55
CA ASN A 218 4.53 -6.68 -19.09
C ASN A 218 3.93 -7.91 -18.40
N GLU A 219 4.70 -8.48 -17.48
CA GLU A 219 4.48 -9.81 -16.91
C GLU A 219 4.53 -9.75 -15.38
N ILE A 220 3.59 -10.43 -14.73
CA ILE A 220 3.54 -10.62 -13.29
C ILE A 220 4.06 -12.02 -12.97
N THR A 221 5.09 -12.13 -12.14
CA THR A 221 5.53 -13.42 -11.58
C THR A 221 5.03 -13.55 -10.14
N VAL A 222 4.38 -14.67 -9.82
CA VAL A 222 3.93 -14.98 -8.46
C VAL A 222 4.88 -15.97 -7.81
N ALA A 223 5.32 -15.69 -6.57
CA ALA A 223 6.26 -16.53 -5.83
C ALA A 223 5.74 -17.96 -5.66
N ASP A 224 6.61 -18.93 -5.95
CA ASP A 224 6.30 -20.34 -5.87
C ASP A 224 7.30 -21.11 -4.97
N GLY A 225 8.28 -20.40 -4.42
CA GLY A 225 9.39 -20.91 -3.64
C GLY A 225 8.92 -21.71 -2.41
N PRO A 226 9.70 -22.72 -1.98
CA PRO A 226 9.32 -23.57 -0.86
C PRO A 226 9.24 -22.84 0.48
N ASN A 227 9.75 -21.60 0.56
CA ASN A 227 9.69 -20.76 1.75
C ASN A 227 8.61 -19.68 1.65
N ASP A 228 8.18 -19.34 0.43
CA ASP A 228 7.33 -18.20 0.11
C ASP A 228 6.49 -18.55 -1.12
N ASN A 229 5.26 -19.03 -0.88
CA ASN A 229 4.37 -19.49 -1.95
C ASN A 229 3.12 -18.63 -1.93
N ASP A 230 3.08 -17.68 -2.85
CA ASP A 230 2.09 -16.61 -2.89
C ASP A 230 0.82 -17.02 -3.65
N GLY A 231 0.69 -18.27 -4.10
CA GLY A 231 -0.49 -18.74 -4.85
C GLY A 231 -1.81 -18.68 -4.06
N TRP A 232 -1.76 -18.38 -2.76
CA TRP A 232 -2.92 -18.12 -1.90
C TRP A 232 -2.99 -16.68 -1.38
N ASP A 233 -1.96 -15.89 -1.62
CA ASP A 233 -1.77 -14.61 -0.96
C ASP A 233 -2.25 -13.49 -1.88
N ASP A 234 -3.52 -13.14 -1.72
CA ASP A 234 -4.15 -12.10 -2.53
C ASP A 234 -3.39 -10.75 -2.43
N SER A 235 -2.74 -10.45 -1.30
CA SER A 235 -2.06 -9.15 -1.13
C SER A 235 -0.86 -8.97 -2.06
N PRO A 236 0.15 -9.86 -2.10
CA PRO A 236 1.24 -9.77 -3.07
C PRO A 236 0.74 -9.88 -4.53
N ILE A 237 -0.20 -10.78 -4.84
CA ILE A 237 -0.72 -10.90 -6.22
C ILE A 237 -1.32 -9.57 -6.71
N MET A 238 -2.18 -8.97 -5.89
CA MET A 238 -2.88 -7.73 -6.24
C MET A 238 -1.97 -6.50 -6.17
N HIS A 239 -0.93 -6.56 -5.34
CA HIS A 239 0.14 -5.57 -5.30
C HIS A 239 0.88 -5.53 -6.65
N GLU A 240 1.31 -6.68 -7.17
CA GLU A 240 2.02 -6.73 -8.45
C GLU A 240 1.13 -6.34 -9.63
N TRP A 241 -0.17 -6.65 -9.58
CA TRP A 241 -1.10 -6.15 -10.57
C TRP A 241 -1.21 -4.62 -10.57
N ASN A 242 -1.08 -3.97 -9.41
CA ASN A 242 -1.07 -2.51 -9.38
C ASN A 242 0.19 -1.91 -10.02
N HIS A 243 1.35 -2.57 -9.91
CA HIS A 243 2.55 -2.17 -10.67
C HIS A 243 2.32 -2.29 -12.19
N PHE A 244 1.69 -3.36 -12.65
CA PHE A 244 1.23 -3.48 -14.04
C PHE A 244 0.30 -2.31 -14.42
N ALA A 245 -0.63 -1.95 -13.55
CA ALA A 245 -1.53 -0.82 -13.82
C ALA A 245 -0.83 0.55 -13.81
N ASP A 246 0.22 0.73 -13.00
CA ASP A 246 1.06 1.94 -12.97
C ASP A 246 1.83 2.09 -14.30
N ASP A 247 2.45 1.01 -14.81
CA ASP A 247 3.19 1.02 -16.09
C ASP A 247 2.29 1.35 -17.30
N VAL A 248 1.03 0.91 -17.27
CA VAL A 248 0.07 1.19 -18.36
C VAL A 248 -0.57 2.58 -18.25
N TYR A 249 -1.01 2.97 -17.06
CA TYR A 249 -1.93 4.12 -16.87
C TYR A 249 -1.53 5.09 -15.76
N GLY A 250 -0.49 4.78 -15.01
CA GLY A 250 -0.01 5.62 -13.94
C GLY A 250 1.15 6.50 -14.39
N CYS A 251 1.92 6.91 -13.38
CA CYS A 251 3.05 7.82 -13.59
C CYS A 251 4.34 7.05 -13.91
N ASP A 252 4.39 5.75 -13.55
CA ASP A 252 5.54 4.84 -13.53
C ASP A 252 6.92 5.45 -13.83
N ASP A 253 7.67 5.66 -12.75
CA ASP A 253 9.07 6.07 -12.81
C ASP A 253 9.88 5.43 -11.67
N THR A 254 9.44 4.25 -11.20
CA THR A 254 10.16 3.58 -10.12
C THR A 254 11.42 2.90 -10.66
N PRO A 255 12.60 3.10 -10.05
CA PRO A 255 13.81 2.37 -10.44
C PRO A 255 13.75 0.88 -10.04
N GLY A 256 12.68 0.48 -9.34
CA GLY A 256 12.55 -0.81 -8.67
C GLY A 256 13.62 -1.02 -7.58
N GLY A 257 13.67 -2.23 -7.04
CA GLY A 257 14.73 -2.69 -6.14
C GLY A 257 14.25 -3.14 -4.77
N SER A 258 15.19 -3.58 -3.95
CA SER A 258 14.87 -4.19 -2.64
C SER A 258 14.26 -3.17 -1.68
N HIS A 259 13.04 -3.49 -1.24
CA HIS A 259 12.26 -2.70 -0.31
C HIS A 259 11.60 -3.62 0.73
N SER A 260 10.94 -3.01 1.73
CA SER A 260 10.07 -3.71 2.69
C SER A 260 9.36 -2.69 3.58
N PHE A 261 8.22 -3.09 4.13
CA PHE A 261 7.42 -2.28 5.05
C PHE A 261 8.22 -1.70 6.22
N PHE A 262 9.29 -2.35 6.64
CA PHE A 262 10.07 -1.96 7.83
C PHE A 262 11.41 -1.31 7.48
N GLN A 263 11.59 -0.89 6.24
CA GLN A 263 12.77 -0.20 5.74
C GLN A 263 12.41 1.20 5.23
N ASN A 264 13.28 2.17 5.49
CA ASN A 264 13.26 3.41 4.71
C ASN A 264 14.13 3.16 3.47
N THR A 265 13.53 3.16 2.28
CA THR A 265 14.19 2.88 1.00
C THR A 265 15.28 3.91 0.68
N GLY A 266 15.12 5.14 1.18
CA GLY A 266 15.94 6.29 0.83
C GLY A 266 15.59 6.87 -0.54
N ASP A 267 14.54 6.34 -1.18
CA ASP A 267 13.99 6.77 -2.46
C ASP A 267 12.47 6.98 -2.33
N THR A 268 12.01 8.21 -2.54
CA THR A 268 10.59 8.56 -2.38
C THR A 268 9.71 8.09 -3.53
N GLU A 269 10.28 7.74 -4.68
CA GLU A 269 9.54 7.22 -5.84
C GLU A 269 9.25 5.76 -5.60
N LEU A 270 10.28 4.98 -5.27
CA LEU A 270 10.13 3.60 -4.84
C LEU A 270 9.16 3.49 -3.65
N ALA A 271 9.35 4.30 -2.60
CA ALA A 271 8.45 4.24 -1.45
C ALA A 271 6.99 4.56 -1.81
N PHE A 272 6.75 5.47 -2.77
CA PHE A 272 5.40 5.82 -3.18
C PHE A 272 4.75 4.75 -4.05
N SER A 273 5.45 4.26 -5.07
CA SER A 273 4.98 3.18 -5.94
C SER A 273 4.62 1.93 -5.12
N GLU A 274 5.54 1.45 -4.28
CA GLU A 274 5.27 0.31 -3.39
C GLU A 274 4.16 0.60 -2.36
N GLY A 275 4.11 1.83 -1.84
CA GLY A 275 3.09 2.24 -0.88
C GLY A 275 1.69 2.32 -1.49
N TYR A 276 1.57 2.74 -2.75
CA TYR A 276 0.30 2.79 -3.47
C TYR A 276 -0.18 1.38 -3.82
N ALA A 277 0.70 0.50 -4.31
CA ALA A 277 0.37 -0.91 -4.56
C ALA A 277 -0.12 -1.63 -3.30
N ASN A 278 0.56 -1.39 -2.17
CA ASN A 278 0.14 -1.90 -0.86
C ASN A 278 -1.24 -1.39 -0.41
N TYR A 279 -1.55 -0.11 -0.69
CA TYR A 279 -2.88 0.45 -0.45
C TYR A 279 -3.93 -0.15 -1.39
N TYR A 280 -3.59 -0.30 -2.68
CA TYR A 280 -4.50 -0.70 -3.75
C TYR A 280 -5.06 -2.10 -3.51
N GLN A 281 -4.21 -3.09 -3.20
CA GLN A 281 -4.66 -4.45 -2.87
C GLN A 281 -5.69 -4.44 -1.73
N GLY A 282 -5.51 -3.56 -0.75
CA GLY A 282 -6.42 -3.45 0.39
C GLY A 282 -7.79 -2.96 -0.04
N VAL A 283 -7.86 -1.87 -0.82
CA VAL A 283 -9.16 -1.31 -1.26
C VAL A 283 -9.88 -2.19 -2.28
N ALA A 284 -9.15 -2.91 -3.14
CA ALA A 284 -9.74 -3.89 -4.04
C ALA A 284 -10.32 -5.09 -3.27
N ARG A 285 -9.61 -5.62 -2.27
CA ARG A 285 -10.13 -6.65 -1.35
C ARG A 285 -11.31 -6.14 -0.52
N GLN A 286 -11.31 -4.88 -0.09
CA GLN A 286 -12.44 -4.25 0.59
C GLN A 286 -13.69 -4.26 -0.30
N MET A 287 -13.54 -3.96 -1.60
CA MET A 287 -14.63 -3.99 -2.56
C MET A 287 -15.13 -5.42 -2.82
N ALA A 288 -14.24 -6.41 -2.81
CA ALA A 288 -14.58 -7.83 -2.86
C ALA A 288 -15.20 -8.37 -1.55
N GLY A 289 -15.35 -7.53 -0.52
CA GLY A 289 -16.01 -7.86 0.73
C GLY A 289 -15.13 -8.52 1.78
N ASP A 290 -13.80 -8.42 1.66
CA ASP A 290 -12.87 -8.94 2.66
C ASP A 290 -12.93 -8.11 3.96
N PRO A 291 -13.27 -8.71 5.12
CA PRO A 291 -13.32 -8.00 6.40
C PRO A 291 -11.95 -7.59 6.95
N ASN A 292 -10.85 -8.12 6.40
CA ASN A 292 -9.47 -7.85 6.82
C ASN A 292 -8.68 -7.07 5.74
N ALA A 293 -9.38 -6.31 4.90
CA ALA A 293 -8.82 -5.53 3.80
C ALA A 293 -7.78 -4.47 4.22
N ASN A 294 -7.83 -4.00 5.47
CA ASN A 294 -6.85 -3.08 6.07
C ASN A 294 -5.51 -3.74 6.42
N ILE A 295 -5.40 -5.06 6.20
CA ILE A 295 -4.22 -5.85 6.55
C ILE A 295 -3.64 -6.44 5.26
N TYR A 296 -2.39 -6.09 4.98
CA TYR A 296 -1.55 -6.81 4.03
C TYR A 296 -1.19 -8.18 4.59
N PHE A 297 -1.31 -9.24 3.79
CA PHE A 297 -0.95 -10.62 4.16
C PHE A 297 -0.01 -11.25 3.13
N ASP A 298 1.12 -11.76 3.64
CA ASP A 298 2.02 -12.69 2.95
C ASP A 298 2.33 -13.84 3.94
N VAL A 299 2.28 -15.06 3.42
CA VAL A 299 2.25 -16.30 4.20
C VAL A 299 3.38 -17.22 3.79
N THR A 300 4.47 -17.13 4.54
CA THR A 300 5.56 -18.10 4.44
C THR A 300 5.12 -19.52 4.82
N THR A 301 5.70 -20.54 4.17
CA THR A 301 5.34 -21.97 4.35
C THR A 301 5.58 -22.54 5.76
N ALA A 302 6.32 -21.82 6.61
CA ALA A 302 6.50 -22.14 8.03
C ALA A 302 5.30 -21.75 8.92
N GLY A 303 4.23 -21.19 8.33
CA GLY A 303 3.08 -20.63 9.06
C GLY A 303 3.39 -19.28 9.71
N GLY A 304 4.49 -18.63 9.31
CA GLY A 304 4.76 -17.25 9.64
C GLY A 304 3.96 -16.35 8.71
N VAL A 305 3.22 -15.40 9.28
CA VAL A 305 2.45 -14.43 8.49
C VAL A 305 3.15 -13.08 8.59
N ASN A 306 3.67 -12.59 7.48
CA ASN A 306 4.06 -11.19 7.32
C ASN A 306 2.76 -10.39 7.16
N ASN A 307 2.30 -9.80 8.26
CA ASN A 307 1.15 -8.91 8.21
C ASN A 307 1.46 -7.48 8.64
N VAL A 308 0.82 -6.56 7.93
CA VAL A 308 0.91 -5.14 8.16
C VAL A 308 -0.50 -4.57 8.20
N ASN A 309 -0.89 -4.03 9.37
CA ASN A 309 -2.16 -3.36 9.54
C ASN A 309 -1.95 -1.86 9.28
N PHE A 310 -2.55 -1.34 8.21
CA PHE A 310 -2.41 0.06 7.80
C PHE A 310 -2.92 1.03 8.87
N GLU A 311 -4.02 0.70 9.56
CA GLU A 311 -4.66 1.49 10.64
C GLU A 311 -3.75 1.79 11.84
N THR A 312 -2.71 0.99 12.02
CA THR A 312 -1.85 1.07 13.22
C THR A 312 -0.38 1.20 12.86
N PHE A 313 -0.05 1.28 11.58
CA PHE A 313 1.33 1.31 11.11
C PHE A 313 2.11 2.47 11.74
N ASN A 314 1.49 3.64 11.76
CA ASN A 314 2.04 4.87 12.34
C ASN A 314 2.38 4.76 13.84
N THR A 315 1.75 3.84 14.59
CA THR A 315 2.03 3.63 16.02
C THR A 315 3.14 2.62 16.29
N ARG A 316 3.54 1.83 15.28
CA ARG A 316 4.49 0.72 15.43
C ARG A 316 5.91 1.19 15.72
N ASN A 317 6.41 2.13 14.92
CA ASN A 317 7.71 2.75 15.11
C ASN A 317 7.75 4.12 14.42
N ALA A 318 7.86 5.19 15.22
CA ALA A 318 7.88 6.56 14.72
C ALA A 318 8.96 6.85 13.67
N THR A 319 10.05 6.08 13.59
CA THR A 319 11.08 6.27 12.56
C THR A 319 10.69 5.76 11.18
N LEU A 320 9.63 4.94 11.10
CA LEU A 320 9.06 4.45 9.84
C LEU A 320 7.99 5.39 9.29
N ASN A 321 7.51 6.35 10.07
CA ASN A 321 6.44 7.28 9.67
C ASN A 321 6.94 8.35 8.68
N SER A 322 7.43 7.92 7.52
CA SER A 322 8.35 8.65 6.67
C SER A 322 7.93 8.58 5.21
N VAL A 323 8.22 9.64 4.47
CA VAL A 323 8.08 9.71 3.00
C VAL A 323 8.94 8.67 2.25
N PHE A 324 9.89 8.03 2.93
CA PHE A 324 10.78 7.00 2.38
C PHE A 324 10.33 5.58 2.73
N ASN A 325 9.14 5.40 3.28
CA ASN A 325 8.65 4.09 3.72
C ASN A 325 7.30 3.79 3.08
N GLU A 326 7.21 2.64 2.40
CA GLU A 326 6.00 2.19 1.70
C GLU A 326 4.82 1.97 2.65
N GLY A 327 5.07 1.43 3.85
CA GLY A 327 4.01 1.18 4.84
C GLY A 327 3.38 2.47 5.37
N ALA A 328 4.19 3.52 5.53
CA ALA A 328 3.70 4.84 5.90
C ALA A 328 2.87 5.48 4.79
N ILE A 329 3.25 5.27 3.53
CA ILE A 329 2.48 5.78 2.39
C ILE A 329 1.17 4.99 2.24
N ALA A 330 1.20 3.67 2.39
CA ALA A 330 0.01 2.83 2.41
C ALA A 330 -0.96 3.24 3.52
N GLY A 331 -0.46 3.44 4.75
CA GLY A 331 -1.24 3.96 5.89
C GLY A 331 -1.84 5.33 5.62
N MET A 332 -1.06 6.26 5.05
CA MET A 332 -1.58 7.58 4.65
C MET A 332 -2.74 7.48 3.66
N LEU A 333 -2.59 6.67 2.61
CA LEU A 333 -3.62 6.52 1.58
C LEU A 333 -4.85 5.80 2.14
N TRP A 334 -4.64 4.83 3.03
CA TRP A 334 -5.69 4.13 3.77
C TRP A 334 -6.53 5.11 4.59
N ASP A 335 -5.92 5.90 5.46
CA ASP A 335 -6.60 6.89 6.32
C ASP A 335 -7.41 7.93 5.52
N LEU A 336 -6.89 8.35 4.35
CA LEU A 336 -7.61 9.29 3.48
C LEU A 336 -8.89 8.68 2.89
N GLN A 337 -8.92 7.36 2.76
CA GLN A 337 -9.97 6.58 2.15
C GLN A 337 -10.99 6.11 3.19
N ASP A 338 -10.51 5.45 4.24
CA ASP A 338 -11.31 4.65 5.15
C ASP A 338 -12.07 5.53 6.17
N GLY A 339 -12.77 4.93 7.12
CA GLY A 339 -13.68 5.69 7.97
C GLY A 339 -12.99 6.15 9.25
N ALA A 340 -12.83 7.47 9.44
CA ALA A 340 -12.33 8.12 10.65
C ALA A 340 -12.25 7.24 11.91
N ASP A 341 -11.02 6.88 12.31
CA ASP A 341 -10.73 6.09 13.51
C ASP A 341 -9.92 6.88 14.55
N PRO A 342 -10.48 7.95 15.16
CA PRO A 342 -9.77 8.74 16.17
C PRO A 342 -9.50 7.97 17.47
N VAL A 343 -9.95 6.71 17.60
CA VAL A 343 -9.75 5.87 18.78
C VAL A 343 -8.44 5.11 18.68
N ASN A 344 -8.19 4.46 17.54
CA ASN A 344 -6.95 3.72 17.32
C ASN A 344 -5.89 4.58 16.64
N ASP A 345 -6.32 5.57 15.84
CA ASP A 345 -5.44 6.53 15.18
C ASP A 345 -5.90 7.98 15.40
N ALA A 346 -5.39 8.60 16.47
CA ALA A 346 -5.96 9.83 17.02
C ALA A 346 -5.92 11.08 16.10
N ASN A 347 -5.15 11.06 15.01
CA ASN A 347 -5.09 12.14 14.04
C ASN A 347 -5.88 11.83 12.74
N ASP A 348 -6.29 10.57 12.53
CA ASP A 348 -7.27 10.21 11.51
C ASP A 348 -8.68 10.65 11.96
N ARG A 349 -9.24 11.55 11.17
CA ARG A 349 -10.60 12.08 11.31
C ARG A 349 -11.26 12.27 9.93
N VAL A 350 -10.71 11.64 8.89
CA VAL A 350 -11.16 11.81 7.51
C VAL A 350 -11.74 10.51 6.98
N GLY A 351 -12.10 10.49 5.70
CA GLY A 351 -12.74 9.33 5.09
C GLY A 351 -13.50 9.71 3.85
N TYR A 352 -12.74 9.84 2.77
CA TYR A 352 -13.22 10.43 1.53
C TYR A 352 -13.74 9.39 0.52
N GLY A 353 -13.61 8.10 0.81
CA GLY A 353 -13.88 7.06 -0.19
C GLY A 353 -12.73 6.92 -1.19
N VAL A 354 -12.79 5.85 -2.01
CA VAL A 354 -11.63 5.37 -2.78
C VAL A 354 -11.32 6.29 -3.97
N ARG A 355 -12.37 6.95 -4.46
CA ARG A 355 -12.34 7.77 -5.68
C ARG A 355 -11.29 8.87 -5.64
N PRO A 356 -11.18 9.70 -4.59
CA PRO A 356 -10.11 10.69 -4.47
C PRO A 356 -8.69 10.18 -4.76
N ASN A 357 -8.33 9.00 -4.24
CA ASN A 357 -7.02 8.40 -4.50
C ASN A 357 -6.95 7.87 -5.94
N GLN A 358 -7.93 7.05 -6.37
CA GLN A 358 -7.92 6.44 -7.70
C GLN A 358 -8.01 7.47 -8.85
N ASP A 359 -8.84 8.49 -8.70
CA ASP A 359 -8.97 9.58 -9.68
C ASP A 359 -7.65 10.36 -9.80
N LEU A 360 -6.88 10.48 -8.71
CA LEU A 360 -5.61 11.22 -8.71
C LEU A 360 -4.46 10.39 -9.31
N PHE A 361 -4.48 9.07 -9.11
CA PHE A 361 -3.51 8.13 -9.67
C PHE A 361 -3.39 8.22 -11.19
N THR A 362 -4.51 8.47 -11.86
CA THR A 362 -4.61 8.62 -13.33
C THR A 362 -4.79 10.09 -13.77
N ASP A 363 -4.61 11.05 -12.86
CA ASP A 363 -4.78 12.47 -13.19
C ASP A 363 -3.50 13.02 -13.81
N PRO A 364 -3.59 13.74 -14.95
CA PRO A 364 -2.43 14.40 -15.54
C PRO A 364 -1.73 15.40 -14.62
N ALA A 365 -2.36 15.88 -13.55
CA ALA A 365 -1.70 16.71 -12.54
C ALA A 365 -0.66 15.96 -11.69
N TYR A 366 -0.79 14.63 -11.61
CA TYR A 366 0.20 13.74 -10.97
C TYR A 366 1.25 13.28 -12.00
N GLU A 367 0.84 12.91 -13.21
CA GLU A 367 1.73 12.44 -14.30
C GLU A 367 2.51 13.57 -15.00
N SER A 368 1.94 14.77 -15.09
CA SER A 368 2.50 15.86 -15.89
C SER A 368 2.71 17.13 -15.07
N ASN A 369 3.89 17.24 -14.45
CA ASN A 369 4.37 18.56 -14.04
C ASN A 369 4.99 19.35 -15.23
N GLY A 370 4.83 18.85 -16.46
CA GLY A 370 4.83 19.66 -17.67
C GLY A 370 6.18 19.93 -18.30
N ASP A 371 7.21 19.13 -18.00
CA ASP A 371 8.44 19.12 -18.78
C ASP A 371 8.87 17.68 -19.13
N ILE A 372 9.63 17.56 -20.20
CA ILE A 372 10.10 16.32 -20.85
C ILE A 372 11.33 15.71 -20.13
N PHE A 373 11.62 16.18 -18.91
CA PHE A 373 12.83 15.90 -18.12
C PHE A 373 12.61 15.90 -16.58
N ASP A 374 11.36 15.99 -16.08
CA ASP A 374 11.01 16.03 -14.64
C ASP A 374 9.97 14.94 -14.36
N ASP A 375 10.45 13.71 -14.49
CA ASP A 375 9.82 12.43 -14.14
C ASP A 375 9.98 12.28 -12.61
N THR A 376 8.97 12.66 -11.80
CA THR A 376 9.07 12.53 -10.33
C THR A 376 7.77 12.05 -9.68
N CYS A 377 7.49 10.76 -9.80
CA CYS A 377 6.28 10.11 -9.28
C CYS A 377 6.40 9.81 -7.78
N ASN A 378 6.34 10.85 -6.94
CA ASN A 378 6.50 10.70 -5.49
C ASN A 378 5.40 11.37 -4.66
N VAL A 379 5.43 11.12 -3.36
CA VAL A 379 4.44 11.63 -2.39
C VAL A 379 4.30 13.16 -2.37
N TYR A 380 5.36 13.93 -2.70
CA TYR A 380 5.28 15.38 -2.75
C TYR A 380 4.48 15.86 -3.96
N VAL A 381 4.71 15.23 -5.12
CA VAL A 381 3.94 15.50 -6.35
C VAL A 381 2.50 15.07 -6.16
N TRP A 382 2.26 13.91 -5.54
CA TRP A 382 0.93 13.45 -5.15
C TRP A 382 0.16 14.48 -4.32
N LEU A 383 0.75 14.95 -3.19
CA LEU A 383 0.09 15.92 -2.31
C LEU A 383 -0.11 17.29 -2.96
N LYS A 384 0.80 17.70 -3.85
CA LYS A 384 0.61 18.90 -4.67
C LYS A 384 -0.58 18.71 -5.62
N ALA A 385 -0.64 17.59 -6.35
CA ALA A 385 -1.69 17.27 -7.29
C ALA A 385 -3.05 17.11 -6.59
N TRP A 386 -3.09 16.51 -5.39
CA TRP A 386 -4.27 16.44 -4.53
C TRP A 386 -4.87 17.82 -4.29
N ARG A 387 -4.05 18.78 -3.86
CA ARG A 387 -4.49 20.17 -3.66
C ARG A 387 -4.89 20.83 -4.98
N ASP A 388 -4.07 20.70 -6.02
CA ASP A 388 -4.23 21.44 -7.27
C ASP A 388 -5.46 20.96 -8.07
N THR A 389 -5.84 19.68 -7.91
CA THR A 389 -7.07 19.09 -8.48
C THR A 389 -8.31 19.30 -7.59
N GLY A 390 -8.17 20.05 -6.49
CA GLY A 390 -9.29 20.45 -5.63
C GLY A 390 -9.81 19.36 -4.69
N LYS A 391 -9.03 18.30 -4.43
CA LYS A 391 -9.35 17.32 -3.39
C LYS A 391 -9.32 18.00 -2.00
N PRO A 392 -9.96 17.42 -0.97
CA PRO A 392 -10.05 18.05 0.35
C PRO A 392 -8.67 18.35 0.94
N ALA A 393 -8.31 19.62 1.04
CA ALA A 393 -7.06 20.11 1.62
C ALA A 393 -7.33 20.81 2.97
N THR A 394 -7.86 20.04 3.92
CA THR A 394 -8.31 20.55 5.23
C THR A 394 -7.27 20.30 6.32
N ARG A 395 -7.50 20.86 7.51
CA ARG A 395 -6.74 20.51 8.73
C ARG A 395 -6.75 19.00 9.00
N ASP A 396 -7.91 18.36 8.87
CA ASP A 396 -8.05 16.95 9.24
C ASP A 396 -7.32 16.07 8.22
N THR A 397 -7.32 16.45 6.94
CA THR A 397 -6.48 15.86 5.89
C THR A 397 -4.99 16.02 6.22
N ALA A 398 -4.58 17.24 6.60
CA ALA A 398 -3.19 17.51 6.94
C ALA A 398 -2.71 16.70 8.16
N ALA A 399 -3.60 16.44 9.12
CA ALA A 399 -3.32 15.61 10.29
C ALA A 399 -3.11 14.14 9.91
N ALA A 400 -4.01 13.57 9.10
CA ALA A 400 -3.90 12.19 8.59
C ALA A 400 -2.65 11.98 7.70
N VAL A 401 -2.27 13.00 6.93
CA VAL A 401 -1.00 12.96 6.17
C VAL A 401 0.20 13.03 7.11
N SER A 402 0.22 13.99 8.04
CA SER A 402 1.40 14.25 8.87
C SER A 402 1.68 13.15 9.90
N GLN A 403 0.66 12.41 10.37
CA GLN A 403 0.88 11.29 11.30
C GLN A 403 1.65 10.14 10.65
N ASN A 404 1.39 9.90 9.36
CA ASN A 404 1.94 8.78 8.61
C ASN A 404 3.30 9.08 8.02
N ILE A 405 3.49 10.24 7.40
CA ILE A 405 4.73 10.54 6.65
C ILE A 405 5.50 11.76 7.20
N GLY A 406 5.12 12.27 8.37
CA GLY A 406 5.68 13.51 8.94
C GLY A 406 7.07 13.37 9.57
N TYR A 407 7.67 12.19 9.61
CA TYR A 407 9.06 11.98 10.01
C TYR A 407 9.99 12.00 8.79
N THR A 408 11.11 12.71 8.89
CA THR A 408 12.22 12.57 7.93
C THR A 408 13.40 11.90 8.65
N PRO A 409 13.95 10.78 8.14
CA PRO A 409 15.03 10.08 8.80
C PRO A 409 16.34 10.90 8.87
N PRO A 410 17.15 10.76 9.93
CA PRO A 410 18.46 11.40 10.04
C PRO A 410 19.38 11.06 8.87
N GLY A 411 20.06 12.07 8.32
CA GLY A 411 20.89 11.90 7.12
C GLY A 411 20.17 12.21 5.80
N PHE A 412 18.83 12.37 5.84
CA PHE A 412 18.00 12.85 4.74
C PHE A 412 17.59 14.32 4.93
N ASP A 413 18.45 15.12 5.59
CA ASP A 413 18.24 16.54 6.00
C ASP A 413 18.18 17.56 4.83
N GLY A 414 17.78 17.09 3.67
CA GLY A 414 17.46 17.84 2.47
C GLY A 414 16.55 16.96 1.63
N VAL A 415 15.60 17.56 0.92
CA VAL A 415 14.87 16.83 -0.12
C VAL A 415 15.91 16.28 -1.07
N VAL A 416 16.12 14.97 -1.02
CA VAL A 416 16.91 14.24 -1.99
C VAL A 416 16.08 14.30 -3.27
N ALA A 417 16.71 14.73 -4.36
CA ALA A 417 16.04 14.66 -5.65
C ALA A 417 15.71 13.19 -5.93
N ALA A 418 14.53 12.97 -6.50
CA ALA A 418 14.17 11.85 -7.36
C ALA A 418 15.36 11.07 -7.95
N GLY A 419 15.33 9.75 -7.82
CA GLY A 419 16.32 8.84 -8.39
C GLY A 419 17.74 8.83 -7.78
N GLN A 420 18.00 9.40 -6.60
CA GLN A 420 19.31 9.30 -5.95
C GLN A 420 19.33 8.33 -4.75
N SER A 421 19.82 7.10 -5.01
CA SER A 421 20.16 6.14 -3.96
C SER A 421 21.25 6.70 -3.03
N VAL A 422 20.92 6.92 -1.75
CA VAL A 422 21.91 7.29 -0.73
C VAL A 422 22.38 6.02 -0.02
N GLN A 423 23.56 5.51 -0.37
CA GLN A 423 24.27 4.60 0.52
C GLN A 423 24.54 5.32 1.85
N ALA A 424 24.17 4.67 2.96
CA ALA A 424 24.11 5.18 4.34
C ALA A 424 25.41 5.75 4.97
N ALA A 425 26.40 6.16 4.18
CA ALA A 425 27.73 6.54 4.65
C ALA A 425 28.17 8.00 4.35
N ALA A 426 27.37 8.85 3.70
CA ALA A 426 27.80 10.19 3.32
C ALA A 426 26.82 11.31 3.73
N ALA A 427 26.59 11.47 5.04
CA ALA A 427 25.77 12.53 5.61
C ALA A 427 26.38 13.96 5.54
N ASP A 428 27.44 14.19 4.74
CA ASP A 428 28.18 15.47 4.75
C ASP A 428 28.38 16.13 3.37
N ALA A 429 27.71 15.65 2.31
CA ALA A 429 27.91 16.24 0.99
C ALA A 429 26.75 16.05 -0.01
N LEU A 430 25.59 16.65 0.27
CA LEU A 430 24.61 16.96 -0.80
C LEU A 430 24.03 18.35 -0.55
N ASN A 431 24.68 19.35 -1.13
CA ASN A 431 24.16 20.71 -1.29
C ASN A 431 23.10 20.68 -2.42
N VAL A 432 21.91 20.16 -2.12
CA VAL A 432 20.76 20.33 -3.02
C VAL A 432 20.06 21.63 -2.62
N VAL A 433 20.08 22.59 -3.55
CA VAL A 433 19.25 23.80 -3.46
C VAL A 433 17.80 23.32 -3.50
N PRO A 434 16.93 23.69 -2.53
CA PRO A 434 15.58 23.17 -2.53
C PRO A 434 14.85 23.54 -3.82
N THR A 435 14.37 22.54 -4.56
CA THR A 435 13.48 22.75 -5.70
C THR A 435 12.15 23.32 -5.21
N ALA A 436 11.41 24.01 -6.07
CA ALA A 436 10.12 24.60 -5.74
C ALA A 436 9.09 23.54 -5.29
N LEU A 437 9.22 22.31 -5.79
CA LEU A 437 8.38 21.14 -5.46
C LEU A 437 8.41 20.81 -3.96
N ALA A 438 9.59 20.90 -3.33
CA ALA A 438 9.81 20.59 -1.92
C ALA A 438 9.13 21.57 -0.91
N THR A 439 8.48 22.63 -1.41
CA THR A 439 7.70 23.61 -0.63
C THR A 439 6.27 23.77 -1.11
N GLY A 440 5.95 23.23 -2.29
CA GLY A 440 4.71 23.49 -2.98
C GLY A 440 3.60 22.52 -2.63
N TYR A 441 3.86 21.43 -1.89
CA TYR A 441 2.86 20.40 -1.61
C TYR A 441 2.04 20.68 -0.33
N ARG A 442 2.64 21.33 0.67
CA ARG A 442 2.02 21.52 1.98
C ARG A 442 1.06 22.72 1.98
N TRP A 443 -0.23 22.50 2.23
CA TRP A 443 -1.23 23.56 2.37
C TRP A 443 -1.42 24.05 3.81
N TRP A 444 -0.90 23.33 4.80
CA TRP A 444 -0.99 23.70 6.21
C TRP A 444 0.23 24.49 6.69
N LYS A 445 0.04 25.24 7.78
CA LYS A 445 1.10 25.99 8.46
C LYS A 445 1.82 25.10 9.45
N GLN A 446 2.97 25.55 9.92
CA GLN A 446 3.75 24.86 10.93
C GLN A 446 4.26 25.85 11.98
N LEU A 447 4.03 25.55 13.25
CA LEU A 447 4.46 26.35 14.39
C LEU A 447 5.20 25.47 15.40
N THR A 448 6.43 25.86 15.72
CA THR A 448 7.29 25.15 16.64
C THR A 448 7.63 26.02 17.85
N TRP A 449 7.41 25.47 19.05
CA TRP A 449 7.81 26.08 20.30
C TRP A 449 8.97 25.31 20.92
N VAL A 450 9.95 26.05 21.41
CA VAL A 450 11.11 25.51 22.14
C VAL A 450 11.17 26.25 23.47
N VAL A 451 10.93 25.53 24.56
CA VAL A 451 10.75 26.12 25.89
C VAL A 451 11.86 25.68 26.83
N ASP A 452 12.55 26.66 27.40
CA ASP A 452 13.48 26.45 28.50
C ASP A 452 12.70 26.04 29.76
N THR A 453 13.03 24.88 30.30
CA THR A 453 12.46 24.34 31.54
C THR A 453 13.49 24.30 32.66
N SER A 454 14.57 25.09 32.57
CA SER A 454 15.52 25.25 33.68
C SER A 454 14.84 25.82 34.93
N THR A 455 15.43 25.58 36.10
CA THR A 455 14.86 25.99 37.38
C THR A 455 14.64 27.50 37.48
N SER A 456 15.45 28.32 36.78
CA SER A 456 15.30 29.78 36.68
C SER A 456 14.01 30.25 35.97
N MET A 457 13.44 29.41 35.08
CA MET A 457 12.18 29.65 34.40
C MET A 457 10.95 29.38 35.27
N ALA A 458 11.11 28.81 36.46
CA ALA A 458 9.97 28.43 37.31
C ALA A 458 9.04 29.60 37.67
N GLY A 459 7.76 29.30 37.89
CA GLY A 459 6.74 30.27 38.28
C GLY A 459 6.38 31.23 37.13
N PRO A 460 6.39 32.56 37.34
CA PRO A 460 5.81 33.52 36.39
C PRO A 460 6.40 33.48 34.98
N LYS A 461 7.66 33.07 34.80
CA LYS A 461 8.30 33.02 33.47
C LYS A 461 7.74 31.85 32.64
N LEU A 462 7.76 30.64 33.19
CA LEU A 462 7.18 29.46 32.54
C LEU A 462 5.66 29.60 32.38
N ASP A 463 4.96 30.17 33.37
CA ASP A 463 3.51 30.45 33.26
C ASP A 463 3.21 31.47 32.15
N GLY A 464 4.08 32.47 31.98
CA GLY A 464 4.02 33.40 30.86
C GLY A 464 4.21 32.71 29.51
N ALA A 465 5.18 31.81 29.40
CA ALA A 465 5.41 31.03 28.17
C ALA A 465 4.20 30.15 27.84
N LYS A 466 3.65 29.44 28.83
CA LYS A 466 2.41 28.65 28.69
C LYS A 466 1.24 29.51 28.20
N THR A 467 1.10 30.72 28.75
CA THR A 467 0.03 31.65 28.37
C THR A 467 0.14 32.03 26.91
N VAL A 468 1.31 32.46 26.44
CA VAL A 468 1.54 32.84 25.04
C VAL A 468 1.31 31.66 24.10
N ILE A 469 1.82 30.47 24.45
CA ILE A 469 1.62 29.24 23.66
C ILE A 469 0.12 28.91 23.56
N THR A 470 -0.61 29.01 24.68
CA THR A 470 -2.05 28.72 24.72
C THR A 470 -2.85 29.74 23.90
N GLU A 471 -2.49 31.02 23.94
CA GLU A 471 -3.11 32.06 23.10
C GLU A 471 -2.86 31.78 21.62
N GLN A 472 -1.63 31.49 21.23
CA GLN A 472 -1.28 31.12 19.85
C GLN A 472 -2.04 29.88 19.37
N LEU A 473 -2.16 28.85 20.23
CA LEU A 473 -2.96 27.67 19.95
C LEU A 473 -4.43 28.04 19.71
N ASN A 474 -5.05 28.82 20.61
CA ASN A 474 -6.45 29.20 20.49
C ASN A 474 -6.74 30.01 19.22
N ASP A 475 -5.82 30.89 18.84
CA ASP A 475 -5.94 31.72 17.64
C ASP A 475 -5.82 30.90 16.35
N LEU A 476 -5.02 29.82 16.37
CA LEU A 476 -4.65 29.04 15.18
C LEU A 476 -5.37 27.70 15.05
N ASN A 477 -5.95 27.15 16.13
CA ASN A 477 -6.57 25.82 16.13
C ASN A 477 -7.76 25.69 15.16
N ASN A 478 -8.40 26.81 14.81
CA ASN A 478 -9.54 26.85 13.89
C ASN A 478 -9.14 27.24 12.46
N ASP A 479 -7.84 27.26 12.13
CA ASP A 479 -7.40 27.44 10.75
C ASP A 479 -7.93 26.29 9.88
N PRO A 480 -8.69 26.57 8.80
CA PRO A 480 -9.32 25.53 7.99
C PRO A 480 -8.31 24.64 7.26
N GLN A 481 -7.11 25.16 6.95
CA GLN A 481 -6.03 24.38 6.35
C GLN A 481 -5.18 23.67 7.40
N GLY A 482 -5.30 24.07 8.66
CA GLY A 482 -4.59 23.47 9.79
C GLY A 482 -3.23 24.10 10.08
N VAL A 483 -2.80 23.89 11.32
CA VAL A 483 -1.46 24.24 11.79
C VAL A 483 -0.87 23.01 12.48
N ASP A 484 0.29 22.58 12.02
CA ASP A 484 1.13 21.57 12.65
C ASP A 484 1.85 22.21 13.85
N PHE A 485 1.41 21.86 15.05
CA PHE A 485 1.98 22.31 16.31
C PHE A 485 3.04 21.35 16.83
N ASN A 486 4.17 21.91 17.23
CA ASN A 486 5.32 21.18 17.74
C ASN A 486 5.82 21.84 19.01
N LEU A 487 6.16 21.06 20.04
CA LEU A 487 6.70 21.58 21.29
C LEU A 487 7.86 20.72 21.78
N TYR A 488 8.99 21.38 21.98
CA TYR A 488 10.18 20.80 22.59
C TYR A 488 10.54 21.58 23.84
N THR A 489 11.13 20.88 24.81
CA THR A 489 11.73 21.48 25.99
C THR A 489 13.22 21.21 26.03
N PHE A 490 13.95 22.10 26.66
CA PHE A 490 15.39 21.94 26.94
C PHE A 490 15.69 22.59 28.29
N ASN A 491 16.85 22.29 28.87
CA ASN A 491 17.26 22.89 30.13
C ASN A 491 18.80 22.93 30.23
N HIS A 492 19.32 23.52 31.30
CA HIS A 492 20.75 23.65 31.56
C HIS A 492 21.49 22.32 31.81
N GLU A 493 20.81 21.18 32.01
CA GLU A 493 21.45 19.90 32.33
C GLU A 493 22.01 19.17 31.11
N GLY A 494 21.56 19.52 29.90
CA GLY A 494 21.91 18.78 28.70
C GLY A 494 21.77 19.58 27.42
N PHE A 495 22.28 19.00 26.35
CA PHE A 495 22.27 19.61 25.02
C PHE A 495 21.05 19.20 24.19
N ALA A 496 20.37 18.11 24.57
CA ALA A 496 19.31 17.50 23.76
C ALA A 496 17.93 18.05 24.09
N ASN A 497 17.11 18.26 23.06
CA ASN A 497 15.70 18.55 23.25
C ASN A 497 14.96 17.32 23.78
N THR A 498 14.00 17.58 24.66
CA THR A 498 12.94 16.64 24.99
C THR A 498 11.72 16.99 24.17
N LYS A 499 11.22 16.04 23.37
CA LYS A 499 9.96 16.20 22.64
C LYS A 499 8.78 16.11 23.61
N VAL A 500 7.90 17.11 23.59
CA VAL A 500 6.62 17.06 24.31
C VAL A 500 5.54 16.52 23.37
N PHE A 501 5.43 17.11 22.18
CA PHE A 501 4.61 16.63 21.06
C PHE A 501 5.13 17.19 19.73
N GLU A 502 4.72 16.57 18.63
CA GLU A 502 5.12 16.88 17.25
C GLU A 502 4.04 16.38 16.30
N ASN A 503 3.84 17.05 15.17
CA ASN A 503 2.86 16.69 14.15
C ASN A 503 1.41 16.65 14.71
N GLU A 504 1.10 17.57 15.61
CA GLU A 504 -0.21 17.66 16.27
C GLU A 504 -1.05 18.83 15.72
N PHE A 505 -2.32 18.58 15.43
CA PHE A 505 -3.20 19.58 14.80
C PHE A 505 -4.35 20.03 15.70
N TYR A 506 -4.58 19.34 16.81
CA TYR A 506 -5.79 19.48 17.60
C TYR A 506 -5.51 19.93 19.04
N ALA A 507 -6.16 21.02 19.46
CA ALA A 507 -6.00 21.57 20.80
C ALA A 507 -6.35 20.58 21.93
N ASP A 508 -7.33 19.69 21.73
CA ASP A 508 -7.71 18.65 22.70
C ASP A 508 -6.57 17.68 23.00
N ARG A 509 -5.66 17.47 22.04
CA ARG A 509 -4.49 16.61 22.22
C ARG A 509 -3.36 17.30 23.00
N ILE A 510 -3.13 18.58 22.74
CA ILE A 510 -1.92 19.26 23.23
C ILE A 510 -2.12 20.18 24.45
N THR A 511 -3.36 20.62 24.73
CA THR A 511 -3.63 21.56 25.85
C THR A 511 -3.20 20.98 27.20
N GLY A 512 -3.46 19.69 27.43
CA GLY A 512 -3.05 19.02 28.66
C GLY A 512 -1.52 18.99 28.83
N GLN A 513 -0.80 18.75 27.73
CA GLN A 513 0.67 18.68 27.73
C GLN A 513 1.31 20.06 27.96
N ILE A 514 0.76 21.12 27.36
CA ILE A 514 1.20 22.51 27.58
C ILE A 514 1.02 22.91 29.06
N ASN A 515 -0.16 22.62 29.63
CA ASN A 515 -0.44 22.90 31.04
C ASN A 515 0.50 22.14 31.98
N GLY A 516 0.88 20.92 31.59
CA GLY A 516 1.77 20.03 32.31
C GLY A 516 3.26 20.42 32.30
N LEU A 517 3.69 21.41 31.51
CA LEU A 517 5.10 21.83 31.50
C LEU A 517 5.56 22.25 32.90
N ALA A 518 6.73 21.76 33.31
CA ALA A 518 7.31 22.06 34.62
C ALA A 518 8.80 22.35 34.49
N ALA A 519 9.29 23.23 35.35
CA ALA A 519 10.72 23.48 35.47
C ALA A 519 11.41 22.32 36.19
N THR A 520 12.68 22.09 35.87
CA THR A 520 13.55 21.15 36.58
C THR A 520 13.75 21.57 38.04
N SER A 521 14.21 20.64 38.87
CA SER A 521 14.59 20.91 40.27
C SER A 521 16.09 21.04 40.49
N SER A 522 16.90 20.97 39.43
CA SER A 522 18.36 21.06 39.52
C SER A 522 18.85 22.46 39.85
N LEU A 523 20.08 22.53 40.37
CA LEU A 523 20.68 23.81 40.73
C LEU A 523 21.02 24.58 39.45
N ASP A 524 20.10 25.45 39.08
CA ASP A 524 20.33 26.48 38.10
C ASP A 524 20.70 27.79 38.81
N LEU A 525 21.93 28.24 38.62
CA LEU A 525 22.30 29.58 39.06
C LEU A 525 21.61 30.54 38.09
N ASP A 526 20.59 31.27 38.54
CA ASP A 526 19.92 32.33 37.77
C ASP A 526 20.98 33.21 37.08
N CYS A 527 21.11 33.07 35.76
CA CYS A 527 22.15 33.65 34.90
C CYS A 527 23.63 33.23 35.13
N GLY A 528 23.93 32.31 36.04
CA GLY A 528 25.26 31.75 36.27
C GLY A 528 25.59 30.54 35.38
N ASN A 529 24.58 29.75 35.00
CA ASN A 529 24.74 28.66 34.05
C ASN A 529 24.38 29.12 32.64
N VAL A 530 25.05 28.54 31.65
CA VAL A 530 24.66 28.70 30.24
C VAL A 530 23.59 27.68 29.90
N VAL A 531 22.66 28.08 29.03
CA VAL A 531 21.69 27.18 28.41
C VAL A 531 22.03 26.99 26.93
N TYR A 532 21.48 25.96 26.30
CA TYR A 532 21.75 25.62 24.90
C TYR A 532 20.57 25.95 24.00
N GLY A 533 20.03 27.17 24.10
CA GLY A 533 18.86 27.62 23.34
C GLY A 533 19.08 27.58 21.82
N LEU A 534 20.25 28.00 21.32
CA LEU A 534 20.60 27.90 19.90
C LEU A 534 20.72 26.43 19.44
N GLY A 535 21.26 25.56 20.31
CA GLY A 535 21.32 24.12 20.07
C GLY A 535 19.94 23.48 20.02
N ALA A 536 19.06 23.91 20.93
CA ALA A 536 17.68 23.48 21.02
C ALA A 536 16.86 23.92 19.80
N MET A 537 17.03 25.17 19.34
CA MET A 537 16.44 25.65 18.09
C MET A 537 16.89 24.81 16.91
N LYS A 538 18.20 24.58 16.76
CA LYS A 538 18.73 23.77 15.64
C LYS A 538 18.16 22.34 15.64
N GLN A 539 18.00 21.73 16.81
CA GLN A 539 17.41 20.40 16.92
C GLN A 539 15.91 20.37 16.60
N ALA A 540 15.16 21.38 17.09
CA ALA A 540 13.73 21.50 16.81
C ALA A 540 13.43 21.81 15.34
N LEU A 541 14.44 22.27 14.59
CA LEU A 541 14.35 22.53 13.16
C LEU A 541 14.45 21.27 12.30
N VAL A 542 14.88 20.12 12.85
CA VAL A 542 14.93 18.87 12.09
C VAL A 542 13.53 18.56 11.55
N ASN A 543 13.43 18.31 10.25
CA ASN A 543 12.18 18.02 9.51
C ASN A 543 11.15 19.16 9.49
N LYS A 544 11.54 20.37 9.89
CA LYS A 544 10.68 21.56 9.86
C LYS A 544 11.02 22.42 8.67
N ARG A 545 9.99 22.94 8.00
CA ARG A 545 10.14 23.86 6.86
C ARG A 545 9.01 24.89 6.81
N ALA A 546 9.23 26.04 6.17
CA ALA A 546 8.20 27.02 5.79
C ALA A 546 7.20 27.35 6.93
N GLY A 547 7.69 27.71 8.10
CA GLY A 547 6.88 27.91 9.31
C GLY A 547 7.49 28.91 10.29
N ASP A 548 6.98 28.93 11.51
CA ASP A 548 7.46 29.79 12.60
C ASP A 548 8.09 28.94 13.71
N LEU A 549 9.16 29.45 14.32
CA LEU A 549 9.78 28.86 15.50
C LEU A 549 9.94 29.91 16.59
N TRP A 550 9.50 29.59 17.80
CA TRP A 550 9.64 30.44 18.99
C TRP A 550 10.52 29.76 20.04
N LEU A 551 11.58 30.45 20.47
CA LEU A 551 12.38 30.08 21.63
C LEU A 551 11.96 30.91 22.85
N PHE A 552 11.56 30.26 23.94
CA PHE A 552 11.30 30.90 25.23
C PHE A 552 12.41 30.54 26.20
N THR A 553 13.14 31.55 26.70
CA THR A 553 14.24 31.34 27.66
C THR A 553 14.51 32.61 28.47
N ASP A 554 15.12 32.46 29.63
CA ASP A 554 15.70 33.53 30.45
C ASP A 554 17.22 33.39 30.64
N GLY A 555 17.79 32.26 30.20
CA GLY A 555 19.18 31.92 30.34
C GLY A 555 20.08 32.56 29.27
N ARG A 556 21.36 32.74 29.62
CA ARG A 556 22.38 33.11 28.64
C ARG A 556 22.74 31.90 27.78
N ASP A 557 22.67 32.05 26.46
CA ASP A 557 23.04 30.97 25.55
C ASP A 557 24.55 30.68 25.53
N ALA A 558 24.92 29.40 25.39
CA ALA A 558 26.29 28.91 25.30
C ALA A 558 27.00 29.27 23.97
N GLN A 559 26.27 29.80 22.99
CA GLN A 559 26.68 30.06 21.61
C GLN A 559 27.19 28.81 20.89
N PHE A 560 26.54 27.68 21.17
CA PHE A 560 26.85 26.39 20.59
C PHE A 560 25.57 25.70 20.10
N PRO A 561 25.34 25.59 18.77
CA PRO A 561 26.18 26.06 17.67
C PRO A 561 26.18 27.60 17.57
N LYS A 562 27.05 28.15 16.70
CA LYS A 562 27.12 29.60 16.48
C LYS A 562 25.81 30.13 15.89
N VAL A 563 25.53 31.41 16.14
CA VAL A 563 24.34 32.12 15.62
C VAL A 563 24.23 31.97 14.10
N GLU A 564 25.34 32.11 13.37
CA GLU A 564 25.34 32.02 11.91
C GLU A 564 24.90 30.63 11.43
N THR A 565 25.24 29.56 12.15
CA THR A 565 24.81 28.19 11.83
C THR A 565 23.29 28.04 11.97
N VAL A 566 22.70 28.62 13.02
CA VAL A 566 21.25 28.58 13.23
C VAL A 566 20.52 29.44 12.19
N VAL A 567 21.02 30.63 11.89
CA VAL A 567 20.46 31.51 10.85
C VAL A 567 20.52 30.85 9.46
N GLN A 568 21.64 30.19 9.13
CA GLN A 568 21.76 29.42 7.89
C GLN A 568 20.72 28.30 7.82
N GLN A 569 20.50 27.56 8.90
CA GLN A 569 19.50 26.50 8.96
C GLN A 569 18.07 27.06 8.81
N LEU A 570 17.73 28.13 9.54
CA LEU A 570 16.44 28.82 9.44
C LEU A 570 16.17 29.28 8.01
N ASN A 571 17.16 29.88 7.34
CA ASN A 571 17.03 30.32 5.95
C ASN A 571 16.89 29.13 4.99
N LYS A 572 17.68 28.06 5.17
CA LYS A 572 17.59 26.83 4.37
C LYS A 572 16.18 26.22 4.44
N GLN A 573 15.60 26.21 5.63
CA GLN A 573 14.27 25.67 5.87
C GLN A 573 13.15 26.69 5.72
N GLN A 574 13.46 27.95 5.42
CA GLN A 574 12.48 29.04 5.31
C GLN A 574 11.60 29.16 6.57
N VAL A 575 12.20 28.93 7.75
CA VAL A 575 11.53 29.06 9.04
C VAL A 575 11.88 30.41 9.65
N LYS A 576 10.87 31.14 10.13
CA LYS A 576 11.06 32.40 10.83
C LYS A 576 11.29 32.12 12.32
N GLY A 577 12.52 32.36 12.78
CA GLY A 577 12.88 32.25 14.19
C GLY A 577 12.55 33.52 14.99
N SER A 578 11.92 33.35 16.15
CA SER A 578 11.63 34.39 17.13
C SER A 578 12.14 33.96 18.51
N ILE A 579 12.66 34.91 19.29
CA ILE A 579 13.17 34.63 20.65
C ILE A 579 12.42 35.52 21.64
N ALA A 580 11.75 34.89 22.59
CA ALA A 580 11.09 35.51 23.72
C ALA A 580 11.99 35.39 24.97
N LEU A 581 12.62 36.50 25.35
CA LEU A 581 13.43 36.59 26.56
C LEU A 581 12.53 36.91 27.76
N MET A 582 12.38 35.95 28.67
CA MET A 582 11.39 35.99 29.76
C MET A 582 11.85 36.79 31.00
N GLY A 583 12.71 37.79 30.79
CA GLY A 583 13.29 38.65 31.82
C GLY A 583 14.76 38.39 32.09
N GLY A 584 15.48 39.43 32.53
CA GLY A 584 16.91 39.37 32.80
C GLY A 584 17.23 39.21 34.29
N CYS A 585 18.46 38.78 34.55
CA CYS A 585 19.07 38.60 35.87
C CYS A 585 18.72 39.74 36.82
N ALA A 586 18.56 39.46 38.11
CA ALA A 586 18.51 40.49 39.15
C ALA A 586 19.80 41.35 39.25
N ALA A 587 20.82 41.10 38.41
CA ALA A 587 22.02 41.90 38.25
C ALA A 587 22.14 42.47 36.82
N PRO A 588 22.51 43.76 36.66
CA PRO A 588 22.63 44.37 35.33
C PRO A 588 23.72 43.67 34.50
N PRO A 589 23.61 43.66 33.15
CA PRO A 589 24.62 43.07 32.30
C PRO A 589 25.97 43.76 32.53
N LEU A 590 27.03 42.96 32.64
CA LEU A 590 28.41 43.45 32.53
C LEU A 590 28.61 43.90 31.07
N ASP A 591 28.39 45.19 30.83
CA ASP A 591 28.66 45.94 29.60
C ASP A 591 27.58 45.85 28.48
N PRO A 592 26.78 46.92 28.27
CA PRO A 592 25.77 46.98 27.21
C PRO A 592 26.31 47.07 25.78
N ASN A 593 27.63 47.05 25.56
CA ASN A 593 28.24 47.21 24.23
C ASN A 593 28.47 45.89 23.43
N ARG A 594 27.88 44.76 23.82
CA ARG A 594 28.14 43.46 23.16
C ARG A 594 26.94 42.74 22.53
N LEU A 595 25.83 43.44 22.28
CA LEU A 595 24.72 42.92 21.49
C LEU A 595 24.65 43.64 20.13
N ASN A 596 25.61 43.32 19.27
CA ASN A 596 25.50 43.47 17.82
C ASN A 596 26.13 42.21 17.22
N GLY A 597 25.29 41.38 16.60
CA GLY A 597 25.62 40.13 15.94
C GLY A 597 24.36 39.57 15.32
#